data_AF-A0A2U0H9B9-F1
#
_entry.id   AF-A0A2U0H9B9-F1
#
_cell.length_a   1.000
_cell.length_b   1.000
_cell.length_c   1.000
_cell.angle_alpha   90.00
_cell.angle_beta   90.00
_cell.angle_gamma   90.00
#
_symmetry.space_group_name_H-M   'P 1'
#
loop_
_entity.id
_entity.type
_entity.pdbx_description
1 polymer ?
#
loop_
_entity_poly.entity_id
_entity_poly.type
_entity_poly.pdbx_seq_one_letter_code
_entity_poly.pdbx_strand_id
1 'polypeptide(L)'
;MRNLLEGWCPRGPSIDEAAHTLPAPTMPWWESDEFVGCPSDDWRAALYAWVLTGLTPERRDTKGAGDGLVDLLLRPEQGPPQPLEVLSTIDPAYQAAVPHALALIAELNGDDPPPRLIPVSLGREWRPPLTKKDAATRKRWRAAVERARNDAQTGDLSADTVAELQAVFPGLEVGQWVGEIESGGFKLSSWNAAVAPSGDVPYLDRLTTYLSTDRQAVRHVDKLRREAETLGAERTHLFLLVASSGTWGNLLPTSPSWFTEGVFVAPDGLTDIWMDGGTGYLMRWRREDGWSYHETESKSRDTSHP
;
A
#
# COMPACT_ATOMS: atom_id res chain seq x y z
N MET A 1 3.97 -5.41 32.03
CA MET A 1 3.45 -5.69 30.68
C MET A 1 2.91 -4.37 30.15
N ARG A 2 3.50 -3.80 29.09
CA ARG A 2 3.07 -2.52 28.53
C ARG A 2 1.94 -2.79 27.53
N ASN A 3 0.83 -2.06 27.63
CA ASN A 3 -0.25 -2.20 26.65
C ASN A 3 0.18 -1.49 25.35
N LEU A 4 0.50 -2.25 24.31
CA LEU A 4 0.98 -1.73 23.02
C LEU A 4 -0.13 -1.02 22.21
N LEU A 5 -1.38 -1.03 22.70
CA LEU A 5 -2.51 -0.30 22.13
C LEU A 5 -2.74 1.07 22.78
N GLU A 6 -2.03 1.41 23.86
CA GLU A 6 -2.25 2.65 24.61
C GLU A 6 -1.04 3.60 24.56
N GLY A 7 -1.30 4.83 24.11
CA GLY A 7 -0.47 6.00 24.43
C GLY A 7 0.62 6.43 23.44
N TRP A 8 0.81 5.76 22.30
CA TRP A 8 1.87 6.14 21.33
C TRP A 8 1.37 6.64 19.97
N CYS A 9 0.35 5.98 19.41
CA CYS A 9 -0.33 6.44 18.19
C CYS A 9 -1.81 6.63 18.52
N PRO A 10 -2.23 7.81 19.03
CA PRO A 10 -3.62 8.09 19.34
C PRO A 10 -4.55 7.95 18.13
N ARG A 11 -5.77 7.48 18.39
CA ARG A 11 -6.86 7.48 17.40
C ARG A 11 -7.30 8.91 17.11
N GLY A 12 -7.22 9.32 15.85
CA GLY A 12 -7.91 10.50 15.32
C GLY A 12 -9.35 10.16 14.91
N PRO A 13 -10.12 11.11 14.34
CA PRO A 13 -11.41 10.78 13.76
C PRO A 13 -11.24 9.76 12.63
N SER A 14 -12.16 8.80 12.52
CA SER A 14 -12.25 7.96 11.31
C SER A 14 -12.54 8.83 10.08
N ILE A 15 -12.32 8.28 8.88
CA ILE A 15 -12.64 8.98 7.63
C ILE A 15 -14.13 9.35 7.58
N ASP A 16 -15.00 8.44 8.01
CA ASP A 16 -16.43 8.72 8.09
C ASP A 16 -16.75 9.80 9.14
N GLU A 17 -16.18 9.71 10.34
CA GLU A 17 -16.39 10.72 11.40
C GLU A 17 -15.97 12.11 10.91
N ALA A 18 -14.80 12.22 10.27
CA ALA A 18 -14.30 13.47 9.73
C ALA A 18 -15.19 14.00 8.59
N ALA A 19 -15.60 13.14 7.66
CA ALA A 19 -16.46 13.53 6.55
C ALA A 19 -17.82 14.11 7.02
N HIS A 20 -18.40 13.58 8.10
CA HIS A 20 -19.65 14.11 8.66
C HIS A 20 -19.51 15.50 9.30
N THR A 21 -18.30 15.87 9.72
CA THR A 21 -18.02 17.20 10.29
C THR A 21 -17.63 18.23 9.25
N LEU A 22 -17.37 17.78 8.01
CA LEU A 22 -16.83 18.62 6.97
C LEU A 22 -17.94 19.45 6.31
N PRO A 23 -17.80 20.79 6.22
CA PRO A 23 -18.75 21.58 5.48
C PRO A 23 -18.73 21.18 4.00
N ALA A 24 -19.90 21.24 3.36
CA ALA A 24 -19.99 21.04 1.92
C ALA A 24 -19.06 22.05 1.22
N PRO A 25 -18.20 21.60 0.30
CA PRO A 25 -17.28 22.49 -0.37
C PRO A 25 -18.07 23.42 -1.28
N THR A 26 -17.57 24.64 -1.48
CA THR A 26 -18.23 25.64 -2.34
C THR A 26 -18.39 25.14 -3.78
N MET A 27 -17.45 24.32 -4.25
CA MET A 27 -17.55 23.57 -5.49
C MET A 27 -17.07 22.13 -5.26
N PRO A 28 -17.72 21.12 -5.86
CA PRO A 28 -17.28 19.74 -5.79
C PRO A 28 -15.98 19.57 -6.58
N TRP A 29 -14.83 19.73 -5.91
CA TRP A 29 -13.52 19.65 -6.55
C TRP A 29 -13.29 18.30 -7.25
N TRP A 30 -13.93 17.23 -6.77
CA TRP A 30 -13.89 15.89 -7.36
C TRP A 30 -14.60 15.79 -8.73
N GLU A 31 -15.42 16.78 -9.10
CA GLU A 31 -16.06 16.88 -10.42
C GLU A 31 -15.27 17.75 -11.39
N SER A 32 -14.16 18.36 -10.95
CA SER A 32 -13.34 19.18 -11.85
C SER A 32 -12.62 18.31 -12.89
N ASP A 33 -12.44 18.86 -14.10
CA ASP A 33 -11.78 18.19 -15.22
C ASP A 33 -10.38 17.67 -14.86
N GLU A 34 -9.71 18.32 -13.91
CA GLU A 34 -8.39 17.94 -13.39
C GLU A 34 -8.39 16.59 -12.67
N PHE A 35 -9.50 16.23 -12.02
CA PHE A 35 -9.64 14.99 -11.26
C PHE A 35 -10.38 13.88 -12.03
N VAL A 36 -11.19 14.23 -13.05
CA VAL A 36 -12.02 13.28 -13.83
C VAL A 36 -11.20 12.24 -14.64
N GLY A 37 -9.88 12.37 -14.73
CA GLY A 37 -8.98 11.37 -15.33
C GLY A 37 -7.62 11.25 -14.65
N CYS A 38 -7.50 11.68 -13.40
CA CYS A 38 -6.23 11.66 -12.68
C CYS A 38 -5.86 10.24 -12.21
N PRO A 39 -4.58 9.99 -11.87
CA PRO A 39 -4.16 8.74 -11.23
C PRO A 39 -4.96 8.46 -9.95
N SER A 40 -5.33 7.20 -9.73
CA SER A 40 -6.12 6.77 -8.56
C SER A 40 -5.46 7.12 -7.23
N ASP A 41 -4.14 7.13 -7.22
CA ASP A 41 -3.31 7.43 -6.06
C ASP A 41 -3.44 8.89 -5.64
N ASP A 42 -3.38 9.81 -6.61
CA ASP A 42 -3.53 11.24 -6.40
C ASP A 42 -4.96 11.59 -6.00
N TRP A 43 -5.96 10.92 -6.59
CA TRP A 43 -7.36 11.06 -6.19
C TRP A 43 -7.57 10.65 -4.72
N ARG A 44 -7.01 9.51 -4.33
CA ARG A 44 -7.10 8.98 -2.96
C ARG A 44 -6.40 9.89 -1.95
N ALA A 45 -5.20 10.38 -2.28
CA ALA A 45 -4.47 11.35 -1.46
C ALA A 45 -5.27 12.65 -1.30
N ALA A 46 -5.86 13.17 -2.39
CA ALA A 46 -6.72 14.35 -2.38
C ALA A 46 -7.95 14.15 -1.49
N LEU A 47 -8.63 13.01 -1.60
CA LEU A 47 -9.80 12.69 -0.78
C LEU A 47 -9.46 12.68 0.71
N TYR A 48 -8.43 11.93 1.12
CA TYR A 48 -8.09 11.82 2.54
C TYR A 48 -7.55 13.13 3.11
N ALA A 49 -6.74 13.87 2.33
CA ALA A 49 -6.28 15.19 2.74
C ALA A 49 -7.47 16.14 2.92
N TRP A 50 -8.41 16.18 1.98
CA TRP A 50 -9.60 17.01 2.09
C TRP A 50 -10.44 16.64 3.32
N VAL A 51 -10.75 15.36 3.51
CA VAL A 51 -11.57 14.89 4.63
C VAL A 51 -10.94 15.22 5.98
N LEU A 52 -9.62 15.08 6.12
CA LEU A 52 -8.93 15.22 7.41
C LEU A 52 -8.33 16.61 7.67
N THR A 53 -8.33 17.51 6.68
CA THR A 53 -7.82 18.89 6.83
C THR A 53 -8.85 19.96 6.50
N GLY A 54 -9.89 19.61 5.74
CA GLY A 54 -10.86 20.53 5.16
C GLY A 54 -10.32 21.43 4.06
N LEU A 55 -9.05 21.28 3.67
CA LEU A 55 -8.44 22.07 2.61
C LEU A 55 -8.85 21.52 1.24
N THR A 56 -9.22 22.42 0.33
CA THR A 56 -9.64 22.02 -1.02
C THR A 56 -8.41 21.61 -1.84
N PRO A 57 -8.35 20.37 -2.37
CA PRO A 57 -7.25 19.92 -3.19
C PRO A 57 -7.38 20.44 -4.63
N GLU A 58 -6.24 20.73 -5.25
CA GLU A 58 -6.08 21.16 -6.64
C GLU A 58 -4.93 20.38 -7.27
N ARG A 59 -5.05 19.97 -8.53
CA ARG A 59 -3.96 19.32 -9.25
C ARG A 59 -2.90 20.33 -9.63
N ARG A 60 -1.63 20.02 -9.38
CA ARG A 60 -0.54 20.94 -9.66
C ARG A 60 0.39 20.44 -10.75
N ASP A 61 0.72 19.16 -10.73
CA ASP A 61 1.40 18.49 -11.85
C ASP A 61 0.37 18.09 -12.92
N THR A 62 0.00 19.03 -13.79
CA THR A 62 -0.86 18.76 -14.95
C THR A 62 -0.10 18.96 -16.25
N LYS A 63 -0.56 18.31 -17.32
CA LYS A 63 0.09 18.39 -18.63
C LYS A 63 0.18 19.84 -19.11
N GLY A 64 1.40 20.37 -19.17
CA GLY A 64 1.68 21.74 -19.60
C GLY A 64 1.90 22.75 -18.47
N ALA A 65 1.79 22.35 -17.19
CA ALA A 65 2.05 23.22 -16.04
C ALA A 65 3.56 23.43 -15.75
N GLY A 66 4.42 22.55 -16.26
CA GLY A 66 5.87 22.57 -16.07
C GLY A 66 6.37 21.25 -15.47
N ASP A 67 7.63 20.89 -15.74
CA ASP A 67 8.22 19.67 -15.19
C ASP A 67 8.63 19.87 -13.72
N GLY A 68 8.34 18.88 -12.88
CA GLY A 68 8.86 18.82 -11.51
C GLY A 68 8.05 19.57 -10.45
N LEU A 69 6.80 19.93 -10.75
CA LEU A 69 5.84 20.47 -9.78
C LEU A 69 5.22 19.37 -8.93
N VAL A 70 4.86 19.68 -7.68
CA VAL A 70 4.19 18.71 -6.79
C VAL A 70 2.86 18.21 -7.35
N ASP A 71 2.40 17.03 -6.92
CA ASP A 71 1.19 16.43 -7.47
C ASP A 71 -0.07 17.25 -7.15
N LEU A 72 -0.18 17.73 -5.91
CA LEU A 72 -1.36 18.44 -5.40
C LEU A 72 -1.00 19.72 -4.64
N LEU A 73 -1.92 20.68 -4.64
CA LEU A 73 -1.96 21.79 -3.68
C LEU A 73 -3.20 21.67 -2.80
N LEU A 74 -3.04 21.85 -1.50
CA LEU A 74 -4.13 22.01 -0.56
C LEU A 74 -4.36 23.50 -0.31
N ARG A 75 -5.55 23.99 -0.63
CA ARG A 75 -5.91 25.42 -0.57
C ARG A 75 -6.65 25.74 0.74
N PRO A 76 -6.04 26.52 1.65
CA PRO A 76 -6.79 27.14 2.74
C PRO A 76 -7.65 28.30 2.22
N GLU A 77 -8.70 28.66 2.97
CA GLU A 77 -9.49 29.86 2.67
C GLU A 77 -8.65 31.14 2.74
N GLN A 78 -7.65 31.15 3.62
CA GLN A 78 -6.73 32.26 3.84
C GLN A 78 -5.29 31.73 3.96
N GLY A 79 -4.36 32.40 3.30
CA GLY A 79 -2.93 32.06 3.34
C GLY A 79 -2.41 31.33 2.11
N PRO A 80 -1.12 30.97 2.12
CA PRO A 80 -0.47 30.31 0.98
C PRO A 80 -0.98 28.87 0.80
N PRO A 81 -0.96 28.33 -0.44
CA PRO A 81 -1.25 26.93 -0.69
C PRO A 81 -0.23 26.03 -0.01
N GLN A 82 -0.66 24.84 0.41
CA GLN A 82 0.19 23.83 1.04
C GLN A 82 0.49 22.72 0.02
N PRO A 83 1.75 22.53 -0.42
CA PRO A 83 2.08 21.48 -1.38
C PRO A 83 1.94 20.09 -0.77
N LEU A 84 1.38 19.17 -1.56
CA LEU A 84 1.29 17.75 -1.26
C LEU A 84 1.87 16.93 -2.42
N GLU A 85 2.80 16.04 -2.06
CA GLU A 85 3.43 15.11 -2.99
C GLU A 85 3.04 13.69 -2.64
N VAL A 86 2.68 12.92 -3.66
CA VAL A 86 2.28 11.52 -3.56
C VAL A 86 3.47 10.65 -3.96
N LEU A 87 3.88 9.79 -3.06
CA LEU A 87 4.96 8.85 -3.29
C LEU A 87 4.44 7.43 -3.10
N SER A 88 4.44 6.67 -4.19
CA SER A 88 4.13 5.26 -4.16
C SER A 88 5.40 4.43 -3.99
N THR A 89 5.41 3.58 -2.96
CA THR A 89 6.42 2.53 -2.75
C THR A 89 6.11 1.27 -3.55
N ILE A 90 5.02 1.27 -4.33
CA ILE A 90 4.61 0.13 -5.14
C ILE A 90 5.66 -0.09 -6.23
N ASP A 91 6.25 -1.29 -6.22
CA ASP A 91 7.22 -1.70 -7.23
C ASP A 91 6.51 -1.86 -8.59
N PRO A 92 6.84 -1.04 -9.62
CA PRO A 92 6.22 -1.14 -10.93
C PRO A 92 6.47 -2.50 -11.61
N ALA A 93 7.61 -3.15 -11.34
CA ALA A 93 7.88 -4.49 -11.83
C ALA A 93 6.96 -5.52 -11.15
N TYR A 94 6.62 -5.32 -9.87
CA TYR A 94 5.62 -6.12 -9.18
C TYR A 94 4.21 -5.89 -9.75
N GLN A 95 3.78 -4.64 -9.94
CA GLN A 95 2.48 -4.33 -10.56
C GLN A 95 2.34 -4.97 -11.95
N ALA A 96 3.40 -4.93 -12.75
CA ALA A 96 3.44 -5.60 -14.04
C ALA A 96 3.37 -7.14 -13.93
N ALA A 97 3.78 -7.70 -12.79
CA ALA A 97 3.80 -9.14 -12.55
C ALA A 97 2.48 -9.70 -11.98
N VAL A 98 1.64 -8.87 -11.34
CA VAL A 98 0.35 -9.30 -10.75
C VAL A 98 -0.58 -9.99 -11.76
N PRO A 99 -0.81 -9.47 -12.98
CA PRO A 99 -1.65 -10.16 -13.96
C PRO A 99 -1.15 -11.56 -14.31
N HIS A 100 0.18 -11.77 -14.34
CA HIS A 100 0.78 -13.08 -14.61
C HIS A 100 0.58 -14.04 -13.44
N ALA A 101 0.66 -13.55 -12.20
CA ALA A 101 0.36 -14.35 -11.02
C ALA A 101 -1.12 -14.73 -10.97
N LEU A 102 -2.04 -13.80 -11.23
CA LEU A 102 -3.47 -14.10 -11.31
C LEU A 102 -3.78 -15.16 -12.38
N ALA A 103 -3.12 -15.09 -13.54
CA ALA A 103 -3.25 -16.11 -14.58
C ALA A 103 -2.76 -17.49 -14.10
N LEU A 104 -1.64 -17.56 -13.38
CA LEU A 104 -1.16 -18.81 -12.76
C LEU A 104 -2.16 -19.35 -11.73
N ILE A 105 -2.72 -18.50 -10.87
CA ILE A 105 -3.73 -18.90 -9.88
C ILE A 105 -4.98 -19.46 -10.56
N ALA A 106 -5.41 -18.86 -11.67
CA ALA A 106 -6.49 -19.40 -12.48
C ALA A 106 -6.13 -20.79 -13.06
N GLU A 107 -4.90 -20.98 -13.57
CA GLU A 107 -4.43 -22.29 -14.05
C GLU A 107 -4.36 -23.34 -12.93
N LEU A 108 -3.96 -22.94 -11.71
CA LEU A 108 -3.89 -23.81 -10.52
C LEU A 108 -5.27 -24.18 -9.98
N ASN A 109 -6.28 -23.31 -10.11
CA ASN A 109 -7.65 -23.67 -9.76
C ASN A 109 -8.30 -24.54 -10.85
N GLY A 110 -8.07 -24.22 -12.13
CA GLY A 110 -8.77 -24.86 -13.24
C GLY A 110 -10.29 -24.76 -13.10
N ASP A 111 -11.01 -25.73 -13.68
CA ASP A 111 -12.48 -25.79 -13.62
C ASP A 111 -13.02 -26.35 -12.29
N ASP A 112 -12.16 -27.00 -11.51
CA ASP A 112 -12.50 -27.67 -10.24
C ASP A 112 -11.48 -27.26 -9.17
N PRO A 113 -11.72 -26.14 -8.45
CA PRO A 113 -10.81 -25.62 -7.45
C PRO A 113 -10.67 -26.59 -6.26
N PRO A 114 -9.49 -26.63 -5.61
CA PRO A 114 -9.31 -27.38 -4.38
C PRO A 114 -10.38 -27.08 -3.32
N PRO A 115 -10.82 -28.06 -2.52
CA PRO A 115 -11.85 -27.85 -1.50
C PRO A 115 -11.39 -26.94 -0.36
N ARG A 116 -10.06 -26.77 -0.18
CA ARG A 116 -9.45 -25.93 0.86
C ARG A 116 -8.77 -24.70 0.26
N LEU A 117 -8.74 -23.63 1.05
CA LEU A 117 -7.99 -22.43 0.71
C LEU A 117 -6.49 -22.68 0.81
N ILE A 118 -5.77 -22.41 -0.27
CA ILE A 118 -4.31 -22.48 -0.33
C ILE A 118 -3.78 -21.06 -0.64
N PRO A 119 -3.22 -20.34 0.34
CA PRO A 119 -2.66 -19.03 0.11
C PRO A 119 -1.38 -19.14 -0.71
N VAL A 120 -1.31 -18.35 -1.78
CA VAL A 120 -0.14 -18.21 -2.64
C VAL A 120 0.36 -16.78 -2.57
N SER A 121 1.66 -16.62 -2.36
CA SER A 121 2.32 -15.32 -2.27
C SER A 121 3.47 -15.23 -3.27
N LEU A 122 3.82 -14.00 -3.66
CA LEU A 122 4.94 -13.73 -4.54
C LEU A 122 6.11 -13.25 -3.67
N GLY A 123 7.13 -14.10 -3.57
CA GLY A 123 8.38 -13.82 -2.91
C GLY A 123 9.28 -12.88 -3.72
N ARG A 124 10.35 -12.40 -3.10
CA ARG A 124 11.30 -11.43 -3.69
C ARG A 124 11.92 -11.85 -5.02
N GLU A 125 12.13 -13.15 -5.20
CA GLU A 125 12.69 -13.72 -6.43
C GLU A 125 11.61 -14.01 -7.49
N TRP A 126 10.37 -13.56 -7.28
CA TRP A 126 9.29 -13.80 -8.23
C TRP A 126 9.69 -13.24 -9.59
N ARG A 127 9.71 -14.14 -10.56
CA ARG A 127 9.86 -13.76 -11.96
C ARG A 127 8.57 -14.13 -12.65
N PRO A 128 7.92 -13.19 -13.36
CA PRO A 128 6.82 -13.57 -14.20
C PRO A 128 7.32 -14.68 -15.13
N PRO A 129 6.54 -15.76 -15.26
CA PRO A 129 6.75 -16.82 -16.21
C PRO A 129 7.54 -16.39 -17.44
N LEU A 130 8.75 -16.92 -17.63
CA LEU A 130 9.41 -16.83 -18.92
C LEU A 130 8.40 -17.43 -19.91
N THR A 131 7.86 -16.57 -20.78
CA THR A 131 6.91 -16.92 -21.85
C THR A 131 7.21 -18.32 -22.40
N LYS A 132 6.16 -19.10 -22.67
CA LYS A 132 6.11 -20.48 -23.21
C LYS A 132 6.95 -20.71 -24.49
N LYS A 133 8.24 -20.35 -24.48
CA LYS A 133 9.09 -20.12 -25.66
C LYS A 133 9.59 -21.42 -26.25
N ASP A 134 9.80 -22.46 -25.43
CA ASP A 134 10.16 -23.80 -25.91
C ASP A 134 9.20 -24.89 -25.40
N ALA A 135 9.24 -26.07 -26.03
CA ALA A 135 8.33 -27.18 -25.75
C ALA A 135 8.64 -27.89 -24.42
N ALA A 136 9.90 -27.90 -23.98
CA ALA A 136 10.32 -28.57 -22.76
C ALA A 136 9.85 -27.79 -21.52
N THR A 137 9.99 -26.47 -21.55
CA THR A 137 9.51 -25.54 -20.52
C THR A 137 7.98 -25.62 -20.39
N ARG A 138 7.25 -25.67 -21.51
CA ARG A 138 5.79 -25.91 -21.51
C ARG A 138 5.39 -27.23 -20.87
N LYS A 139 6.16 -28.30 -21.11
CA LYS A 139 5.88 -29.62 -20.54
C LYS A 139 6.10 -29.62 -19.02
N ARG A 140 7.21 -29.06 -18.56
CA ARG A 140 7.52 -28.92 -17.11
C ARG A 140 6.49 -28.08 -16.39
N TRP A 141 6.06 -26.99 -17.02
CA TRP A 141 4.98 -26.14 -16.53
C TRP A 141 3.68 -26.92 -16.31
N ARG A 142 3.17 -27.59 -17.34
CA ARG A 142 1.91 -28.34 -17.24
C ARG A 142 2.01 -29.42 -16.18
N ALA A 143 3.11 -30.16 -16.15
CA ALA A 143 3.33 -31.20 -15.16
C ALA A 143 3.31 -30.65 -13.72
N ALA A 144 3.95 -29.51 -13.45
CA ALA A 144 3.95 -28.88 -12.14
C ALA A 144 2.54 -28.41 -11.72
N VAL A 145 1.81 -27.75 -12.62
CA VAL A 145 0.44 -27.29 -12.36
C VAL A 145 -0.52 -28.47 -12.14
N GLU A 146 -0.46 -29.50 -12.99
CA GLU A 146 -1.31 -30.70 -12.86
C GLU A 146 -1.02 -31.45 -11.57
N ARG A 147 0.25 -31.61 -11.19
CA ARG A 147 0.63 -32.26 -9.93
C ARG A 147 0.14 -31.44 -8.73
N ALA A 148 0.34 -30.13 -8.74
CA ALA A 148 -0.16 -29.23 -7.71
C ALA A 148 -1.67 -29.34 -7.52
N ARG A 149 -2.42 -29.36 -8.63
CA ARG A 149 -3.86 -29.55 -8.61
C ARG A 149 -4.26 -30.87 -7.97
N ASN A 150 -3.67 -31.97 -8.43
CA ASN A 150 -4.00 -33.31 -7.94
C ASN A 150 -3.68 -33.46 -6.44
N ASP A 151 -2.55 -32.92 -6.00
CA ASP A 151 -2.12 -32.98 -4.61
C ASP A 151 -3.05 -32.12 -3.73
N ALA A 152 -3.32 -30.88 -4.16
CA ALA A 152 -4.24 -29.97 -3.47
C ALA A 152 -5.69 -30.50 -3.34
N GLN A 153 -6.15 -31.35 -4.26
CA GLN A 153 -7.45 -32.01 -4.15
C GLN A 153 -7.53 -32.99 -2.97
N THR A 154 -6.40 -33.52 -2.51
CA THR A 154 -6.34 -34.35 -1.29
C THR A 154 -6.36 -33.54 0.00
N GLY A 155 -6.31 -32.20 -0.12
CA GLY A 155 -6.44 -31.26 0.99
C GLY A 155 -5.12 -30.67 1.48
N ASP A 156 -3.97 -31.11 0.97
CA ASP A 156 -2.64 -30.57 1.30
C ASP A 156 -1.69 -30.64 0.09
N LEU A 157 -0.67 -29.79 0.07
CA LEU A 157 0.43 -29.86 -0.90
C LEU A 157 1.64 -30.50 -0.24
N SER A 158 2.15 -31.58 -0.82
CA SER A 158 3.40 -32.19 -0.39
C SER A 158 4.58 -31.25 -0.63
N ALA A 159 5.62 -31.37 0.21
CA ALA A 159 6.84 -30.57 0.08
C ALA A 159 7.50 -30.74 -1.30
N ASP A 160 7.44 -31.94 -1.89
CA ASP A 160 7.97 -32.23 -3.22
C ASP A 160 7.19 -31.47 -4.31
N THR A 161 5.85 -31.44 -4.21
CA THR A 161 5.01 -30.68 -5.14
C THR A 161 5.26 -29.18 -5.04
N VAL A 162 5.42 -28.66 -3.82
CA VAL A 162 5.79 -27.25 -3.60
C VAL A 162 7.15 -26.94 -4.22
N ALA A 163 8.15 -27.80 -4.00
CA ALA A 163 9.49 -27.61 -4.55
C ALA A 163 9.50 -27.64 -6.10
N GLU A 164 8.70 -28.52 -6.71
CA GLU A 164 8.55 -28.59 -8.18
C GLU A 164 7.86 -27.36 -8.75
N LEU A 165 6.81 -26.88 -8.09
CA LEU A 165 6.17 -25.59 -8.37
C LEU A 165 7.22 -24.47 -8.34
N GLN A 166 7.96 -24.34 -7.24
CA GLN A 166 8.97 -23.29 -7.05
C GLN A 166 10.13 -23.36 -8.05
N ALA A 167 10.48 -24.56 -8.52
CA ALA A 167 11.50 -24.73 -9.55
C ALA A 167 11.04 -24.23 -10.94
N VAL A 168 9.74 -24.29 -11.22
CA VAL A 168 9.14 -23.77 -12.47
C VAL A 168 8.78 -22.29 -12.34
N PHE A 169 8.37 -21.89 -11.14
CA PHE A 169 7.90 -20.57 -10.77
C PHE A 169 8.78 -20.01 -9.64
N PRO A 170 10.03 -19.59 -9.95
CA PRO A 170 10.92 -19.04 -8.93
C PRO A 170 10.27 -17.88 -8.20
N GLY A 171 10.40 -17.88 -6.87
CA GLY A 171 9.80 -16.89 -6.00
C GLY A 171 8.29 -17.04 -5.80
N LEU A 172 7.65 -18.13 -6.23
CA LEU A 172 6.32 -18.48 -5.74
C LEU A 172 6.44 -19.02 -4.32
N GLU A 173 5.61 -18.52 -3.40
CA GLU A 173 5.51 -19.06 -2.04
C GLU A 173 4.12 -19.63 -1.83
N VAL A 174 4.05 -20.80 -1.23
CA VAL A 174 2.79 -21.46 -0.88
C VAL A 174 2.73 -21.51 0.64
N GLY A 175 1.80 -20.74 1.20
CA GLY A 175 1.62 -20.63 2.65
C GLY A 175 0.96 -21.88 3.23
N GLN A 176 1.16 -22.09 4.53
CA GLN A 176 0.36 -23.06 5.28
C GLN A 176 -1.04 -22.51 5.53
N TRP A 177 -2.00 -23.44 5.60
CA TRP A 177 -3.43 -23.25 5.79
C TRP A 177 -3.81 -22.06 6.69
N VAL A 178 -4.79 -21.26 6.24
CA VAL A 178 -5.41 -20.19 7.04
C VAL A 178 -6.93 -20.36 7.01
N GLY A 179 -7.46 -21.24 7.87
CA GLY A 179 -8.88 -21.32 8.19
C GLY A 179 -9.83 -21.82 7.09
N GLU A 180 -11.12 -21.88 7.44
CA GLU A 180 -12.24 -22.08 6.52
C GLU A 180 -12.69 -20.70 6.01
N ILE A 181 -12.21 -20.27 4.85
CA ILE A 181 -12.89 -19.22 4.07
C ILE A 181 -13.92 -19.93 3.19
N GLU A 182 -15.13 -19.39 3.09
CA GLU A 182 -16.32 -19.92 2.38
C GLU A 182 -16.11 -20.27 0.88
N SER A 183 -14.90 -20.12 0.35
CA SER A 183 -14.51 -20.54 -0.99
C SER A 183 -13.07 -21.07 -0.97
N GLY A 184 -12.92 -22.38 -1.16
CA GLY A 184 -11.64 -23.06 -1.31
C GLY A 184 -10.85 -22.60 -2.54
N GLY A 185 -9.74 -23.28 -2.82
CA GLY A 185 -8.88 -23.08 -3.97
C GLY A 185 -7.60 -22.30 -3.67
N PHE A 186 -6.73 -22.21 -4.66
CA PHE A 186 -5.58 -21.34 -4.63
C PHE A 186 -6.04 -19.88 -4.69
N LYS A 187 -5.58 -19.06 -3.76
CA LYS A 187 -5.82 -17.62 -3.81
C LYS A 187 -4.52 -16.87 -3.70
N LEU A 188 -4.39 -15.83 -4.53
CA LEU A 188 -3.31 -14.87 -4.37
C LEU A 188 -3.52 -14.13 -3.05
N SER A 189 -2.79 -14.55 -2.02
CA SER A 189 -2.67 -13.91 -0.74
C SER A 189 -1.54 -12.88 -0.88
N SER A 190 -1.81 -11.77 -1.57
CA SER A 190 -0.84 -10.69 -1.72
C SER A 190 -0.96 -9.70 -0.56
N TRP A 191 -0.35 -10.05 0.57
CA TRP A 191 0.22 -9.08 1.51
C TRP A 191 1.76 -9.08 1.43
N ASN A 192 2.26 -9.59 0.29
CA ASN A 192 3.59 -9.55 -0.32
C ASN A 192 4.85 -10.02 0.45
N ALA A 193 5.30 -11.22 0.08
CA ALA A 193 6.48 -11.92 0.59
C ALA A 193 7.84 -11.40 0.06
N ALA A 194 7.95 -10.12 -0.29
CA ALA A 194 9.24 -9.50 -0.65
C ALA A 194 9.76 -8.52 0.41
N VAL A 195 9.15 -8.51 1.60
CA VAL A 195 9.65 -7.73 2.72
C VAL A 195 11.00 -8.31 3.13
N ALA A 196 12.08 -7.53 2.96
CA ALA A 196 13.37 -7.91 3.54
C ALA A 196 13.17 -8.16 5.04
N PRO A 197 13.75 -9.24 5.62
CA PRO A 197 13.71 -9.45 7.04
C PRO A 197 14.10 -8.15 7.69
N SER A 198 13.16 -7.60 8.46
CA SER A 198 13.35 -6.29 9.05
C SER A 198 14.60 -6.38 9.96
N GLY A 199 14.88 -7.52 10.58
CA GLY A 199 15.87 -7.60 11.65
C GLY A 199 15.44 -6.70 12.81
N ASP A 200 16.34 -6.40 13.73
CA ASP A 200 15.97 -5.74 15.00
C ASP A 200 15.83 -4.20 14.89
N VAL A 201 15.80 -3.62 13.68
CA VAL A 201 15.67 -2.16 13.55
C VAL A 201 14.22 -1.72 13.87
N PRO A 202 14.01 -0.78 14.79
CA PRO A 202 12.66 -0.29 15.05
C PRO A 202 12.00 0.35 13.82
N TYR A 203 10.67 0.29 13.74
CA TYR A 203 9.93 0.73 12.56
C TYR A 203 10.16 2.22 12.23
N LEU A 204 10.14 3.10 13.23
CA LEU A 204 10.31 4.55 13.01
C LEU A 204 11.71 4.91 12.52
N ASP A 205 12.73 4.16 12.95
CA ASP A 205 14.11 4.36 12.47
C ASP A 205 14.25 3.96 11.00
N ARG A 206 13.50 2.93 10.56
CA ARG A 206 13.45 2.54 9.13
C ARG A 206 12.75 3.59 8.29
N LEU A 207 11.61 4.11 8.75
CA LEU A 207 10.90 5.15 8.02
C LEU A 207 11.79 6.39 7.87
N THR A 208 12.49 6.78 8.93
CA THR A 208 13.51 7.84 8.90
C THR A 208 14.60 7.55 7.87
N THR A 209 15.13 6.32 7.88
CA THR A 209 16.18 5.89 6.94
C THR A 209 15.68 5.91 5.49
N TYR A 210 14.47 5.41 5.26
CA TYR A 210 13.83 5.40 3.94
C TYR A 210 13.74 6.81 3.37
N LEU A 211 13.14 7.74 4.13
CA LEU A 211 12.92 9.11 3.68
C LEU A 211 14.22 9.90 3.47
N SER A 212 15.31 9.51 4.12
CA SER A 212 16.61 10.20 4.03
C SER A 212 17.60 9.57 3.06
N THR A 213 17.44 8.29 2.70
CA THR A 213 18.44 7.56 1.90
C THR A 213 17.91 6.97 0.61
N ASP A 214 16.61 6.65 0.51
CA ASP A 214 16.05 6.12 -0.73
C ASP A 214 16.02 7.22 -1.79
N ARG A 215 16.62 6.94 -2.96
CA ARG A 215 16.77 7.93 -4.03
C ARG A 215 15.44 8.49 -4.50
N GLN A 216 14.39 7.68 -4.53
CA GLN A 216 13.07 8.15 -4.92
C GLN A 216 12.49 9.01 -3.81
N ALA A 217 12.48 8.52 -2.57
CA ALA A 217 11.96 9.30 -1.44
C ALA A 217 12.62 10.68 -1.30
N VAL A 218 13.96 10.73 -1.35
CA VAL A 218 14.73 11.97 -1.30
C VAL A 218 14.34 12.93 -2.42
N ARG A 219 14.10 12.43 -3.65
CA ARG A 219 13.67 13.29 -4.77
C ARG A 219 12.30 13.91 -4.54
N HIS A 220 11.34 13.15 -4.02
CA HIS A 220 10.00 13.65 -3.71
C HIS A 220 10.03 14.66 -2.55
N VAL A 221 10.83 14.41 -1.51
CA VAL A 221 11.05 15.36 -0.42
C VAL A 221 11.72 16.66 -0.90
N ASP A 222 12.75 16.55 -1.74
CA ASP A 222 13.42 17.72 -2.32
C ASP A 222 12.49 18.50 -3.26
N LYS A 223 11.61 17.80 -3.98
CA LYS A 223 10.56 18.40 -4.82
C LYS A 223 9.57 19.19 -3.97
N LEU A 224 9.06 18.59 -2.90
CA LEU A 224 8.21 19.28 -1.91
C LEU A 224 8.88 20.54 -1.37
N ARG A 225 10.14 20.45 -0.95
CA ARG A 225 10.88 21.57 -0.37
C ARG A 225 11.02 22.74 -1.35
N ARG A 226 11.41 22.49 -2.59
CA ARG A 226 11.54 23.53 -3.63
C ARG A 226 10.21 24.21 -3.93
N GLU A 227 9.14 23.44 -4.04
CA GLU A 227 7.81 24.00 -4.31
C GLU A 227 7.31 24.80 -3.11
N ALA A 228 7.54 24.32 -1.89
CA ALA A 228 7.18 25.04 -0.66
C ALA A 228 7.86 26.41 -0.56
N GLU A 229 9.16 26.49 -0.87
CA GLU A 229 9.90 27.75 -0.93
C GLU A 229 9.32 28.70 -1.99
N THR A 230 8.96 28.16 -3.16
CA THR A 230 8.38 28.94 -4.27
C THR A 230 6.99 29.49 -3.94
N LEU A 231 6.18 28.70 -3.22
CA LEU A 231 4.82 29.05 -2.83
C LEU A 231 4.73 29.85 -1.52
N GLY A 232 5.85 30.00 -0.80
CA GLY A 232 5.85 30.56 0.55
C GLY A 232 5.03 29.71 1.54
N ALA A 233 5.00 28.39 1.34
CA ALA A 233 4.16 27.49 2.11
C ALA A 233 4.75 27.22 3.50
N GLU A 234 3.91 27.31 4.54
CA GLU A 234 4.31 27.01 5.92
C GLU A 234 4.20 25.52 6.26
N ARG A 235 3.40 24.77 5.49
CA ARG A 235 3.16 23.33 5.66
C ARG A 235 3.39 22.58 4.35
N THR A 236 3.92 21.38 4.46
CA THR A 236 4.20 20.47 3.35
C THR A 236 3.73 19.06 3.70
N HIS A 237 3.18 18.36 2.72
CA HIS A 237 2.55 17.06 2.94
C HIS A 237 3.19 16.00 2.05
N LEU A 238 3.66 14.91 2.64
CA LEU A 238 4.07 13.72 1.90
C LEU A 238 3.03 12.63 2.09
N PHE A 239 2.37 12.22 1.02
CA PHE A 239 1.43 11.11 1.01
C PHE A 239 2.12 9.84 0.52
N LEU A 240 2.46 8.95 1.45
CA LEU A 240 3.11 7.67 1.19
C LEU A 240 2.06 6.59 0.96
N LEU A 241 2.03 6.08 -0.27
CA LEU A 241 1.31 4.88 -0.61
C LEU A 241 2.22 3.68 -0.40
N VAL A 242 1.95 2.96 0.67
CA VAL A 242 2.82 1.93 1.17
C VAL A 242 2.37 0.58 0.65
N ALA A 243 3.13 0.01 -0.26
CA ALA A 243 2.90 -1.34 -0.70
C ALA A 243 3.18 -2.29 0.45
N SER A 244 2.44 -3.38 0.53
CA SER A 244 2.73 -4.49 1.44
C SER A 244 4.04 -5.24 1.09
N SER A 245 4.85 -4.67 0.19
CA SER A 245 5.73 -5.41 -0.72
C SER A 245 6.98 -4.71 -1.16
N GLY A 246 7.92 -5.51 -1.67
CA GLY A 246 9.15 -5.03 -2.25
C GLY A 246 10.15 -4.60 -1.19
N THR A 247 11.22 -3.92 -1.62
CA THR A 247 12.31 -3.47 -0.74
C THR A 247 11.82 -2.70 0.48
N TRP A 248 10.69 -2.00 0.35
CA TRP A 248 10.12 -1.13 1.38
C TRP A 248 8.77 -1.63 1.94
N GLY A 249 8.42 -2.90 1.71
CA GLY A 249 7.17 -3.46 2.22
C GLY A 249 7.09 -3.54 3.75
N ASN A 250 8.23 -3.53 4.45
CA ASN A 250 8.30 -3.39 5.92
C ASN A 250 7.89 -2.00 6.42
N LEU A 251 7.68 -1.03 5.52
CA LEU A 251 7.08 0.24 5.88
C LEU A 251 5.55 0.15 5.98
N LEU A 252 4.92 -0.94 5.55
CA LEU A 252 3.46 -1.08 5.57
C LEU A 252 2.94 -0.94 7.00
N PRO A 253 2.13 0.09 7.30
CA PRO A 253 1.62 0.30 8.65
C PRO A 253 0.40 -0.59 8.90
N THR A 254 0.63 -1.88 9.13
CA THR A 254 -0.45 -2.86 9.38
C THR A 254 -1.18 -2.64 10.71
N SER A 255 -0.53 -1.98 11.66
CA SER A 255 -1.09 -1.72 12.99
C SER A 255 -0.47 -0.47 13.62
N PRO A 256 -1.26 0.32 14.38
CA PRO A 256 -0.72 1.43 15.18
C PRO A 256 0.38 1.01 16.16
N SER A 257 0.40 -0.26 16.59
CA SER A 257 1.41 -0.80 17.51
C SER A 257 2.84 -0.71 16.97
N TRP A 258 3.04 -0.61 15.65
CA TRP A 258 4.36 -0.50 15.03
C TRP A 258 5.02 0.85 15.31
N PHE A 259 4.23 1.86 15.66
CA PHE A 259 4.70 3.22 15.94
C PHE A 259 5.16 3.39 17.39
N THR A 260 5.34 2.29 18.14
CA THR A 260 5.73 2.32 19.57
C THR A 260 7.24 2.21 19.80
N GLU A 261 8.01 1.89 18.76
CA GLU A 261 9.46 1.63 18.85
C GLU A 261 10.26 2.47 17.83
N GLY A 262 11.39 2.99 18.29
CA GLY A 262 12.32 3.81 17.48
C GLY A 262 12.10 5.31 17.64
N VAL A 263 12.82 6.08 16.83
CA VAL A 263 12.71 7.54 16.77
C VAL A 263 12.45 7.96 15.33
N PHE A 264 11.34 8.65 15.12
CA PHE A 264 11.07 9.26 13.83
C PHE A 264 11.78 10.61 13.73
N VAL A 265 12.63 10.79 12.71
CA VAL A 265 13.25 12.06 12.35
C VAL A 265 12.76 12.44 10.96
N ALA A 266 11.93 13.49 10.90
CA ALA A 266 11.43 13.99 9.63
C ALA A 266 12.55 14.66 8.82
N PRO A 267 12.60 14.46 7.49
CA PRO A 267 13.43 15.28 6.62
C PRO A 267 13.14 16.78 6.76
N ASP A 268 14.17 17.60 6.56
CA ASP A 268 14.05 19.05 6.61
C ASP A 268 12.95 19.56 5.65
N GLY A 269 12.11 20.47 6.16
CA GLY A 269 11.01 21.04 5.40
C GLY A 269 9.71 20.23 5.40
N LEU A 270 9.72 18.95 5.80
CA LEU A 270 8.51 18.11 5.86
C LEU A 270 7.70 18.33 7.15
N THR A 271 6.44 18.75 7.05
CA THR A 271 5.58 19.00 8.23
C THR A 271 4.57 17.90 8.51
N ASP A 272 4.08 17.25 7.46
CA ASP A 272 3.00 16.26 7.54
C ASP A 272 3.36 15.03 6.70
N ILE A 273 3.18 13.83 7.26
CA ILE A 273 3.24 12.56 6.53
C ILE A 273 1.92 11.84 6.66
N TRP A 274 1.47 11.25 5.57
CA TRP A 274 0.32 10.38 5.49
C TRP A 274 0.80 9.03 4.98
N MET A 275 0.40 7.93 5.61
CA MET A 275 0.79 6.58 5.18
C MET A 275 -0.46 5.72 5.04
N ASP A 276 -0.74 5.31 3.80
CA ASP A 276 -1.85 4.42 3.47
C ASP A 276 -1.34 3.16 2.80
N GLY A 277 -1.69 2.02 3.40
CA GLY A 277 -1.36 0.69 2.90
C GLY A 277 -2.57 -0.11 2.41
N GLY A 278 -3.77 0.48 2.39
CA GLY A 278 -5.02 -0.23 2.12
C GLY A 278 -5.39 -1.26 3.21
N THR A 279 -4.96 -1.03 4.45
CA THR A 279 -5.13 -1.97 5.57
C THR A 279 -6.31 -1.64 6.48
N GLY A 280 -7.19 -0.73 6.07
CA GLY A 280 -8.24 -0.16 6.93
C GLY A 280 -7.77 0.97 7.86
N TYR A 281 -6.48 1.34 7.80
CA TYR A 281 -5.88 2.39 8.61
C TYR A 281 -5.06 3.36 7.74
N LEU A 282 -5.21 4.65 8.03
CA LEU A 282 -4.34 5.73 7.56
C LEU A 282 -3.54 6.26 8.74
N MET A 283 -2.21 6.14 8.68
CA MET A 283 -1.35 6.74 9.70
C MET A 283 -0.96 8.14 9.29
N ARG A 284 -1.01 9.08 10.22
CA ARG A 284 -0.63 10.46 9.99
C ARG A 284 0.41 10.87 11.01
N TRP A 285 1.49 11.51 10.56
CA TRP A 285 2.40 12.24 11.42
C TRP A 285 2.28 13.72 11.15
N ARG A 286 2.26 14.51 12.22
CA ARG A 286 2.40 15.97 12.17
C ARG A 286 3.58 16.39 13.02
N ARG A 287 4.35 17.38 12.54
CA ARG A 287 5.44 17.97 13.31
C ARG A 287 5.01 18.47 14.68
N GLU A 288 3.80 19.04 14.77
CA GLU A 288 3.25 19.64 16.00
C GLU A 288 2.71 18.59 16.98
N ASP A 289 2.04 17.55 16.46
CA ASP A 289 1.17 16.68 17.26
C ASP A 289 1.65 15.21 17.30
N GLY A 290 2.68 14.86 16.54
CA GLY A 290 3.18 13.49 16.45
C GLY A 290 2.30 12.58 15.59
N TRP A 291 2.35 11.28 15.89
CA TRP A 291 1.63 10.23 15.15
C TRP A 291 0.18 10.09 15.61
N SER A 292 -0.72 9.87 14.67
CA SER A 292 -2.11 9.44 14.91
C SER A 292 -2.54 8.45 13.84
N TYR A 293 -3.59 7.66 14.12
CA TYR A 293 -4.20 6.78 13.12
C TYR A 293 -5.67 7.11 12.90
N HIS A 294 -6.14 6.87 11.67
CA HIS A 294 -7.50 7.10 11.23
C HIS A 294 -8.03 5.81 10.60
N GLU A 295 -9.20 5.33 11.04
CA GLU A 295 -9.86 4.17 10.43
C GLU A 295 -10.48 4.59 9.09
N THR A 296 -10.21 3.84 8.01
CA THR A 296 -10.69 4.17 6.66
C THR A 296 -11.98 3.44 6.28
N GLU A 297 -12.37 2.42 7.04
CA GLU A 297 -13.64 1.70 6.87
C GLU A 297 -14.57 1.96 8.07
N SER A 298 -15.86 2.15 7.79
CA SER A 298 -16.88 2.10 8.82
C SER A 298 -16.89 0.70 9.42
N LYS A 299 -16.74 0.56 10.74
CA LYS A 299 -17.25 -0.65 11.40
C LYS A 299 -18.74 -0.67 11.09
N SER A 300 -19.16 -1.57 10.21
CA SER A 300 -20.58 -1.82 9.99
C SER A 300 -21.20 -1.95 11.37
N ARG A 301 -22.22 -1.12 11.65
CA ARG A 301 -22.99 -1.25 12.87
C ARG A 301 -23.43 -2.70 12.94
N ASP A 302 -22.97 -3.37 13.98
CA ASP A 302 -23.41 -4.70 14.37
C ASP A 302 -24.95 -4.65 14.45
N THR A 303 -25.62 -5.11 13.39
CA THR A 303 -27.07 -5.33 13.41
C THR A 303 -27.31 -6.68 14.08
N SER A 304 -26.98 -6.74 15.36
CA SER A 304 -27.40 -7.76 16.32
C SER A 304 -27.60 -6.99 17.64
N HIS A 305 -28.80 -6.66 18.10
CA HIS A 305 -30.05 -7.38 18.35
C HIS A 305 -31.13 -6.34 18.79
N PRO A 306 -32.41 -6.68 19.04
CA PRO A 306 -33.13 -7.96 18.87
C PRO A 306 -34.26 -7.91 17.83
#